data_AF-A0A7K0RGU9-F1
#
_entry.id   AF-A0A7K0RGU9-F1
#
_cell.length_a   1.000
_cell.length_b   1.000
_cell.length_c   1.000
_cell.angle_alpha   90.00
_cell.angle_beta   90.00
_cell.angle_gamma   90.00
#
_symmetry.space_group_name_H-M   'P 1'
#
loop_
_entity.id
_entity.type
_entity.pdbx_description
1 polymer ?
#
loop_
_entity_poly.entity_id
_entity_poly.type
_entity_poly.pdbx_seq_one_letter_code
_entity_poly.pdbx_strand_id
1 'polypeptide(L)' 'MLQRQLESLLESLSEREAGVIRMRFGLGDGIPKTLDQIGDTFGVTRERIRQIESKTMAKLRHPSRSQSLRDYLE' A
#
# COMPACT_ATOMS: atom_id res chain seq x y z
N MET A 1 -13.92 10.26 -2.54
CA MET A 1 -12.84 11.24 -2.30
C MET A 1 -11.59 10.60 -1.68
N LEU A 2 -11.73 9.60 -0.79
CA LEU A 2 -10.63 8.93 -0.09
C LEU A 2 -9.61 8.19 -1.01
N GLN A 3 -10.08 7.50 -2.06
CA GLN A 3 -9.18 6.82 -3.01
C GLN A 3 -8.16 7.75 -3.68
N ARG A 4 -8.57 8.98 -4.05
CA ARG A 4 -7.69 9.96 -4.69
C ARG A 4 -6.60 10.48 -3.75
N GLN A 5 -6.91 10.63 -2.46
CA GLN A 5 -5.91 11.03 -1.47
C GLN A 5 -4.89 9.91 -1.24
N LEU A 6 -5.35 8.66 -1.18
CA LEU A 6 -4.46 7.52 -1.08
C LEU A 6 -3.58 7.41 -2.35
N GLU A 7 -4.14 7.53 -3.55
CA GLU A 7 -3.37 7.55 -4.80
C GLU A 7 -2.28 8.61 -4.82
N SER A 8 -2.59 9.85 -4.43
CA SER A 8 -1.59 10.92 -4.34
C SER A 8 -0.49 10.62 -3.30
N LEU A 9 -0.83 9.97 -2.19
CA LEU A 9 0.18 9.53 -1.23
C LEU A 9 1.08 8.42 -1.79
N LEU A 10 0.52 7.53 -2.61
CA LEU A 10 1.25 6.46 -3.28
C LEU A 10 2.22 7.01 -4.34
N GLU A 11 1.94 8.16 -4.96
CA GLU A 11 2.89 8.82 -5.88
C GLU A 11 4.20 9.25 -5.18
N SER A 12 4.18 9.44 -3.86
CA SER A 12 5.37 9.78 -3.07
C SER A 12 6.22 8.56 -2.65
N LEU A 13 5.79 7.34 -3.02
CA LEU A 13 6.46 6.09 -2.72
C LEU A 13 7.21 5.55 -3.94
N SER A 14 8.11 4.60 -3.71
CA SER A 14 8.68 3.85 -4.84
C SER A 14 7.62 3.01 -5.55
N GLU A 15 7.77 2.78 -6.85
CA GLU A 15 6.82 1.97 -7.65
C GLU A 15 6.50 0.62 -7.00
N ARG A 16 7.50 -0.01 -6.39
CA ARG A 16 7.34 -1.31 -5.72
C ARG A 16 6.51 -1.20 -4.43
N GLU A 17 6.75 -0.16 -3.62
CA GLU A 17 5.96 0.10 -2.41
C GLU A 17 4.51 0.47 -2.77
N ALA A 18 4.35 1.37 -3.75
CA ALA A 18 3.04 1.77 -4.25
C ALA A 18 2.27 0.58 -4.84
N GLY A 19 2.92 -0.25 -5.66
CA GLY A 19 2.32 -1.44 -6.25
C GLY A 19 1.86 -2.47 -5.21
N VAL A 20 2.67 -2.74 -4.18
CA VAL A 20 2.27 -3.62 -3.07
C VAL A 20 1.02 -3.10 -2.37
N ILE A 21 0.96 -1.81 -2.05
CA ILE A 21 -0.19 -1.20 -1.37
C ILE A 21 -1.42 -1.18 -2.30
N ARG A 22 -1.26 -0.85 -3.58
CA ARG A 22 -2.35 -0.88 -4.57
C ARG A 22 -3.00 -2.25 -4.64
N MET A 23 -2.20 -3.30 -4.84
CA MET A 23 -2.71 -4.66 -4.88
C MET A 23 -3.32 -5.09 -3.54
N ARG A 24 -2.72 -4.69 -2.42
CA ARG A 24 -3.21 -5.06 -1.09
C ARG A 24 -4.60 -4.53 -0.80
N PHE A 25 -4.89 -3.30 -1.22
CA PHE A 25 -6.17 -2.64 -0.98
C PHE A 25 -7.11 -2.66 -2.21
N GLY A 26 -6.75 -3.35 -3.29
CA GLY A 26 -7.55 -3.40 -4.52
C GLY A 26 -7.67 -2.02 -5.20
N LEU A 27 -6.66 -1.17 -5.08
CA LEU A 27 -6.66 0.15 -5.72
C LEU A 27 -6.32 -0.03 -7.20
N GLY A 28 -7.35 0.08 -8.04
CA GLY A 28 -7.26 -0.08 -9.49
C GLY A 28 -8.26 -1.10 -10.00
N ASP A 29 -8.14 -2.36 -9.56
CA ASP A 29 -9.00 -3.47 -9.97
C ASP A 29 -10.17 -3.75 -9.01
N GLY A 30 -10.19 -3.11 -7.83
CA GLY A 30 -11.20 -3.30 -6.80
C GLY A 30 -11.05 -4.60 -6.01
N ILE A 31 -10.00 -5.40 -6.25
CA ILE A 31 -9.85 -6.75 -5.67
C ILE A 31 -8.61 -6.79 -4.78
N PRO A 32 -8.78 -6.74 -3.46
CA PRO A 32 -7.68 -6.92 -2.51
C PRO A 32 -6.95 -8.24 -2.72
N LYS A 33 -5.62 -8.20 -2.77
CA LYS A 33 -4.75 -9.38 -2.86
C LYS A 33 -4.12 -9.72 -1.51
N THR A 34 -3.89 -11.01 -1.31
CA THR A 34 -3.15 -11.52 -0.14
C THR A 34 -1.65 -11.28 -0.30
N LEU A 35 -0.89 -11.29 0.80
CA LEU A 35 0.57 -11.16 0.76
C LEU A 35 1.24 -12.24 -0.09
N ASP A 36 0.67 -13.44 -0.12
CA ASP A 36 1.15 -14.55 -0.95
C ASP A 36 0.94 -14.25 -2.44
N GLN A 37 -0.27 -13.89 -2.85
CA GLN A 37 -0.58 -13.53 -4.25
C GLN A 37 0.25 -12.35 -4.76
N ILE A 38 0.49 -11.36 -3.89
CA ILE A 38 1.36 -10.22 -4.19
C ILE A 38 2.80 -10.71 -4.32
N GLY A 39 3.26 -11.60 -3.42
CA GLY A 39 4.58 -12.20 -3.47
C GLY A 39 4.84 -12.91 -4.80
N ASP A 40 3.89 -13.73 -5.24
CA ASP A 40 3.93 -14.43 -6.52
C ASP A 40 4.04 -13.44 -7.70
N THR A 41 3.27 -12.35 -7.67
CA THR A 41 3.28 -11.32 -8.72
C THR A 41 4.61 -10.56 -8.78
N PHE A 42 5.23 -10.30 -7.63
CA PHE A 42 6.51 -9.58 -7.54
C PHE A 42 7.74 -10.50 -7.53
N GLY A 43 7.56 -11.82 -7.66
CA GLY A 43 8.64 -12.81 -7.62
C GLY A 43 9.42 -12.81 -6.31
N VAL A 44 8.75 -12.58 -5.18
CA VAL A 44 9.38 -12.51 -3.85
C VAL A 44 8.57 -13.26 -2.81
N THR A 45 9.21 -13.58 -1.68
CA THR A 45 8.53 -14.27 -0.59
C THR A 45 7.44 -13.42 0.05
N ARG A 46 6.43 -14.08 0.62
CA ARG A 46 5.38 -13.47 1.45
C ARG A 46 5.95 -12.54 2.52
N GLU A 47 7.01 -12.99 3.20
CA GLU A 47 7.65 -12.22 4.26
C GLU A 47 8.29 -10.93 3.72
N ARG A 48 8.84 -10.97 2.50
CA ARG A 48 9.35 -9.77 1.85
C ARG A 48 8.23 -8.76 1.58
N ILE A 49 7.05 -9.21 1.12
CA ILE A 49 5.89 -8.34 0.95
C ILE A 49 5.43 -7.76 2.28
N ARG A 50 5.35 -8.58 3.35
CA ARG A 50 4.99 -8.12 4.71
C ARG A 50 5.92 -7.02 5.22
N GLN A 51 7.23 -7.13 4.96
CA GLN A 51 8.21 -6.11 5.32
C GLN A 51 7.98 -4.81 4.54
N ILE A 52 7.73 -4.92 3.22
CA ILE A 52 7.43 -3.75 2.37
C ILE A 52 6.15 -3.06 2.84
N GLU A 53 5.08 -3.81 3.08
CA GLU A 53 3.80 -3.30 3.61
C GLU A 53 4.03 -2.57 4.93
N SER A 54 4.68 -3.20 5.90
CA SER A 54 4.92 -2.61 7.23
C SER A 54 5.72 -1.31 7.15
N LYS A 55 6.80 -1.29 6.35
CA LYS A 55 7.63 -0.11 6.11
C LYS A 55 6.84 1.00 5.43
N THR A 56 6.02 0.65 4.45
CA THR A 56 5.22 1.61 3.69
C THR A 56 4.11 2.21 4.55
N MET A 57 3.41 1.39 5.33
CA MET A 57 2.40 1.85 6.29
C MET A 57 3.00 2.76 7.36
N ALA A 58 4.25 2.52 7.79
CA ALA A 58 4.96 3.45 8.67
C ALA A 58 5.22 4.82 8.01
N LYS A 59 5.60 4.85 6.72
CA LYS A 59 5.77 6.11 5.97
C LYS A 59 4.44 6.86 5.79
N LEU A 60 3.35 6.14 5.55
CA LEU A 60 2.02 6.69 5.34
C LEU A 60 1.38 7.23 6.63
N ARG A 61 1.70 6.62 7.78
CA ARG A 61 1.26 7.07 9.11
C ARG A 61 2.07 8.23 9.69
N HIS A 62 3.10 8.71 9.00
CA HIS A 62 3.90 9.84 9.49
C HIS A 62 3.04 11.12 9.50
N PRO A 63 3.05 11.94 10.58
CA PRO A 63 2.17 13.11 10.76
C PRO A 63 2.19 14.11 9.59
N SER A 64 3.34 14.24 8.92
CA SER A 64 3.47 15.11 7.73
C SER A 64 2.76 14.58 6.47
N ARG A 65 2.34 13.31 6.46
CA ARG A 65 1.67 12.61 5.34
C ARG A 65 0.32 11.99 5.74
N SER A 66 0.03 11.86 7.03
CA SER A 66 -1.07 11.03 7.56
C SER A 66 -2.39 11.75 7.78
N GLN A 67 -2.51 13.04 7.44
CA GLN A 67 -3.76 13.78 7.68
C GLN A 67 -4.94 13.16 6.91
N SER A 68 -4.68 12.44 5.82
CA SER A 68 -5.71 11.82 4.97
C SER A 68 -5.89 10.30 5.17
N LEU A 69 -5.02 9.63 5.93
CA LEU A 69 -4.97 8.15 5.99
C LEU A 69 -5.68 7.55 7.21
N ARG A 70 -5.99 8.37 8.23
CA ARG A 70 -6.67 7.92 9.45
C ARG A 70 -8.07 7.38 9.15
N ASP A 71 -8.78 8.02 8.24
CA ASP A 71 -10.18 7.69 7.91
C ASP A 71 -10.34 6.39 7.08
N TYR A 72 -9.25 5.78 6.61
CA TYR A 72 -9.30 4.52 5.83
C TYR A 72 -8.96 3.27 6.67
N LEU A 73 -8.46 3.46 7.90
CA LEU A 73 -8.01 2.38 8.78
C LEU A 73 -8.85 2.24 10.06
N GLU A 74 -9.90 3.04 10.23
CA GLU A 74 -10.97 2.84 11.22
C GLU A 74 -12.14 2.04 10.65
#